data_AF-A0A0M0BZC1-F1
#
_entry.id   AF-A0A0M0BZC1-F1
#
_cell.length_a   1.000
_cell.length_b   1.000
_cell.length_c   1.000
_cell.angle_alpha   90.00
_cell.angle_beta   90.00
_cell.angle_gamma   90.00
#
_symmetry.space_group_name_H-M   'P 1'
#
loop_
_entity.id
_entity.type
_entity.pdbx_description
1 polymer ?
#
loop_
_entity_poly.entity_id
_entity_poly.type
_entity_poly.pdbx_seq_one_letter_code
_entity_poly.pdbx_strand_id
1 'polypeptide(L)'
;MTESIAPTYQVILRTPLSSQVEVFDRFTSIELNHKLNGVGSYTLALEDLTDERKNNFELDGQIEILRAVSGVDLDWYNEFEGFHRKSSEQITRDKQEIFSSIGVGFNSLLERRTIAYREGTIKADKYDVAETVIKEYVEENCGVTATTDNGRIIDGTYPHFSIQSDFQTGVEWSGSRAFENLLDTLKAISDYAQLDFDVVRSGYPGFLFMTHNALKGTDRTVDGLDPATGKNAAGNYPVTLSVNLGNLEQGTYEDDRLSEANVCVVLGDGEKSTRNVLARSNALAASDSPWNSIEVSRPSQTAFIPGLSEDAAAELKTFSMQQTGDEILEEMQAKKDFTFTPLQQPATLYGLHYFLGDRVTVQFRDFIINKRIVGVQIRVQRDQETISLDVSSYTSGTQ
;
A
#
# COMPACT_ATOMS: atom_id res chain seq x y z
N MET A 1 -32.44 4.38 -24.62
CA MET A 1 -31.17 5.14 -24.69
C MET A 1 -30.25 4.44 -23.71
N THR A 2 -29.16 3.84 -24.17
CA THR A 2 -28.14 3.31 -23.27
C THR A 2 -27.57 4.50 -22.50
N GLU A 3 -27.73 4.51 -21.18
CA GLU A 3 -27.17 5.56 -20.35
C GLU A 3 -25.64 5.57 -20.48
N SER A 4 -25.05 6.76 -20.35
CA SER A 4 -23.61 6.93 -20.50
C SER A 4 -22.88 6.22 -19.36
N ILE A 5 -21.85 5.44 -19.70
CA ILE A 5 -20.93 4.86 -18.71
C ILE A 5 -19.77 5.82 -18.37
N ALA A 6 -19.88 7.09 -18.75
CA ALA A 6 -18.90 8.10 -18.37
C ALA A 6 -19.01 8.39 -16.87
N PRO A 7 -17.90 8.32 -16.11
CA PRO A 7 -17.91 8.64 -14.69
C PRO A 7 -18.12 10.13 -14.45
N THR A 8 -18.76 10.45 -13.33
CA THR A 8 -18.86 11.80 -12.79
C THR A 8 -18.12 11.89 -11.48
N TYR A 9 -17.50 13.05 -11.21
CA TYR A 9 -16.76 13.27 -9.97
C TYR A 9 -17.24 14.53 -9.26
N GLN A 10 -17.07 14.51 -7.94
CA GLN A 10 -17.26 15.65 -7.07
C GLN A 10 -16.11 15.71 -6.08
N VAL A 11 -15.57 16.89 -5.87
CA VAL A 11 -14.49 17.10 -4.90
C VAL A 11 -15.03 17.94 -3.74
N ILE A 12 -14.87 17.44 -2.52
CA ILE A 12 -15.24 18.15 -1.30
C ILE A 12 -13.94 18.56 -0.60
N LEU A 13 -13.83 19.86 -0.33
CA LEU A 13 -12.72 20.42 0.43
C LEU A 13 -13.17 20.69 1.87
N ARG A 14 -12.33 20.28 2.82
CA ARG A 14 -12.53 20.48 4.24
C ARG A 14 -11.28 21.10 4.88
N THR A 15 -11.48 21.74 6.03
CA THR A 15 -10.37 22.20 6.88
C THR A 15 -9.57 21.01 7.45
N PRO A 16 -8.39 21.23 8.05
CA PRO A 16 -7.65 20.19 8.76
C PRO A 16 -8.46 19.50 9.86
N LEU A 17 -9.41 20.24 10.44
CA LEU A 17 -10.36 19.74 11.45
C LEU A 17 -11.69 19.28 10.84
N SER A 18 -11.70 18.93 9.55
CA SER A 18 -12.81 18.27 8.87
C SER A 18 -14.11 19.06 8.66
N SER A 19 -14.11 20.37 8.93
CA SER A 19 -15.24 21.23 8.57
C SER A 19 -15.28 21.42 7.05
N GLN A 20 -16.41 21.15 6.41
CA GLN A 20 -16.57 21.37 4.98
C GLN A 20 -16.46 22.86 4.65
N VAL A 21 -15.64 23.17 3.64
CA VAL A 21 -15.38 24.55 3.18
C VAL A 21 -15.96 24.76 1.79
N GLU A 22 -15.68 23.84 0.85
CA GLU A 22 -16.09 24.00 -0.55
C GLU A 22 -16.47 22.68 -1.21
N VAL A 23 -17.20 22.79 -2.32
CA VAL A 23 -17.49 21.68 -3.23
C VAL A 23 -17.16 22.10 -4.66
N PHE A 24 -16.40 21.27 -5.36
CA PHE A 24 -16.05 21.43 -6.76
C PHE A 24 -16.71 20.32 -7.58
N ASP A 25 -17.56 20.73 -8.52
CA ASP A 25 -18.22 19.89 -9.52
C ASP A 25 -17.66 20.13 -10.93
N ARG A 26 -16.75 21.11 -11.07
CA ARG A 26 -16.08 21.47 -12.31
C ARG A 26 -14.59 21.65 -12.07
N PHE A 27 -13.81 20.93 -12.86
CA PHE A 27 -12.35 20.92 -12.82
C PHE A 27 -11.84 20.54 -14.21
N THR A 28 -10.57 20.83 -14.47
CA THR A 28 -9.92 20.56 -15.76
C THR A 28 -9.40 19.14 -15.82
N SER A 29 -8.79 18.71 -14.72
CA SER A 29 -8.29 17.35 -14.59
C SER A 29 -8.22 16.93 -13.12
N ILE A 30 -8.33 15.61 -12.94
CA ILE A 30 -8.04 14.91 -11.69
C ILE A 30 -7.07 13.79 -12.02
N GLU A 31 -6.01 13.66 -11.25
CA GLU A 31 -5.16 12.49 -11.22
C GLU A 31 -5.17 11.90 -9.82
N LEU A 32 -5.53 10.63 -9.69
CA LEU A 32 -5.49 9.86 -8.45
C LEU A 32 -4.49 8.72 -8.61
N ASN A 33 -3.69 8.50 -7.58
CA ASN A 33 -2.81 7.34 -7.48
C ASN A 33 -3.11 6.64 -6.16
N HIS A 34 -3.69 5.45 -6.23
CA HIS A 34 -3.88 4.56 -5.10
C HIS A 34 -2.71 3.60 -5.02
N LYS A 35 -2.24 3.33 -3.79
CA LYS A 35 -1.19 2.36 -3.51
C LYS A 35 -1.57 1.54 -2.30
N LEU A 36 -1.53 0.22 -2.43
CA LEU A 36 -1.69 -0.71 -1.32
C LEU A 36 -0.52 -0.55 -0.34
N ASN A 37 -0.82 -0.49 0.97
CA ASN A 37 0.15 -0.32 2.06
C ASN A 37 1.10 0.89 1.88
N GLY A 38 0.71 1.86 1.05
CA GLY A 38 1.53 2.97 0.62
C GLY A 38 0.79 4.30 0.68
N VAL A 39 1.50 5.37 0.37
CA VAL A 39 0.92 6.70 0.29
C VAL A 39 0.36 6.91 -1.11
N GLY A 40 -0.96 7.00 -1.20
CA GLY A 40 -1.63 7.48 -2.41
C GLY A 40 -1.43 8.99 -2.60
N SER A 41 -1.74 9.50 -3.78
CA SER A 41 -1.63 10.93 -4.09
C SER A 41 -2.78 11.40 -4.96
N TYR A 42 -3.08 12.69 -4.91
CA TYR A 42 -3.97 13.32 -5.87
C TYR A 42 -3.35 14.59 -6.46
N THR A 43 -3.77 14.91 -7.68
CA THR A 43 -3.60 16.22 -8.29
C THR A 43 -4.93 16.67 -8.88
N LEU A 44 -5.44 17.82 -8.45
CA LEU A 44 -6.64 18.46 -8.97
C LEU A 44 -6.25 19.75 -9.67
N ALA A 45 -6.69 19.96 -10.91
CA ALA A 45 -6.46 21.20 -11.65
C ALA A 45 -7.77 21.96 -11.92
N LEU A 46 -7.74 23.28 -11.72
CA LEU A 46 -8.85 24.21 -11.97
C LEU A 46 -8.43 25.23 -13.04
N GLU A 47 -9.32 25.48 -14.00
CA GLU A 47 -9.13 26.38 -15.15
C GLU A 47 -9.54 27.82 -14.82
N ASP A 48 -9.10 28.37 -13.71
CA ASP A 48 -9.26 29.80 -13.40
C ASP A 48 -8.40 30.21 -12.20
N LEU A 49 -7.42 31.10 -12.38
CA LEU A 49 -6.68 31.65 -11.23
C LEU A 49 -7.47 32.74 -10.50
N THR A 50 -8.58 33.22 -11.06
CA THR A 50 -9.46 34.21 -10.42
C THR A 50 -10.53 33.57 -9.53
N ASP A 51 -10.69 32.25 -9.56
CA ASP A 51 -11.60 31.54 -8.66
C ASP A 51 -11.15 31.69 -7.20
N GLU A 52 -11.89 32.48 -6.42
CA GLU A 52 -11.56 32.76 -5.02
C GLU A 52 -11.56 31.49 -4.15
N ARG A 53 -12.28 30.43 -4.54
CA ARG A 53 -12.31 29.15 -3.82
C ARG A 53 -10.94 28.50 -3.75
N LYS A 54 -10.00 28.83 -4.65
CA LYS A 54 -8.62 28.34 -4.57
C LYS A 54 -7.91 28.77 -3.28
N ASN A 55 -8.33 29.91 -2.71
CA ASN A 55 -7.74 30.44 -1.48
C ASN A 55 -8.18 29.65 -0.22
N ASN A 56 -9.17 28.77 -0.36
CA ASN A 56 -9.64 27.90 0.71
C ASN A 56 -8.76 26.64 0.88
N PHE A 57 -7.84 26.37 -0.06
CA PHE A 57 -6.86 25.30 0.11
C PHE A 57 -5.82 25.71 1.13
N GLU A 58 -5.90 25.13 2.32
CA GLU A 58 -4.93 25.29 3.40
C GLU A 58 -4.09 24.03 3.60
N LEU A 59 -2.92 24.19 4.23
CA LEU A 59 -2.00 23.09 4.52
C LEU A 59 -2.69 22.05 5.42
N ASP A 60 -2.61 20.78 5.03
CA ASP A 60 -3.32 19.67 5.68
C ASP A 60 -4.86 19.83 5.70
N GLY A 61 -5.40 20.72 4.87
CA GLY A 61 -6.82 20.70 4.51
C GLY A 61 -7.16 19.34 3.89
N GLN A 62 -8.32 18.80 4.21
CA GLN A 62 -8.69 17.45 3.79
C GLN A 62 -9.48 17.49 2.48
N ILE A 63 -9.24 16.53 1.60
CA ILE A 63 -9.96 16.38 0.35
C ILE A 63 -10.72 15.06 0.35
N GLU A 64 -11.93 15.06 -0.20
CA GLU A 64 -12.70 13.87 -0.53
C GLU A 64 -13.04 13.96 -2.01
N ILE A 65 -12.77 12.89 -2.75
CA ILE A 65 -13.06 12.82 -4.18
C ILE A 65 -14.06 11.68 -4.35
N LEU A 66 -15.29 12.06 -4.66
CA LEU A 66 -16.39 11.14 -4.90
C LEU A 66 -16.44 10.79 -6.39
N ARG A 67 -16.79 9.54 -6.69
CA ARG A 67 -16.98 9.02 -8.05
C ARG A 67 -18.34 8.34 -8.14
N ALA A 68 -19.02 8.49 -9.27
CA ALA A 68 -20.25 7.78 -9.62
C ALA A 68 -20.26 7.44 -11.10
N VAL A 69 -20.98 6.38 -11.49
CA VAL A 69 -21.21 6.01 -12.89
C VAL A 69 -22.67 5.63 -13.07
N SER A 70 -23.47 6.61 -13.51
CA SER A 70 -24.93 6.45 -13.62
C SER A 70 -25.34 5.33 -14.57
N GLY A 71 -24.67 5.17 -15.72
CA GLY A 71 -25.05 4.17 -16.72
C GLY A 71 -24.88 2.70 -16.31
N VAL A 72 -24.34 2.42 -15.13
CA VAL A 72 -24.27 1.07 -14.54
C VAL A 72 -24.79 1.03 -13.09
N ASP A 73 -25.60 2.02 -12.69
CA ASP A 73 -26.16 2.16 -11.34
C ASP A 73 -25.09 2.19 -10.22
N LEU A 74 -23.88 2.69 -10.52
CA LEU A 74 -22.86 2.91 -9.50
C LEU A 74 -23.09 4.27 -8.85
N ASP A 75 -23.73 4.26 -7.68
CA ASP A 75 -24.00 5.46 -6.87
C ASP A 75 -22.70 6.08 -6.33
N TRP A 76 -22.80 7.32 -5.86
CA TRP A 76 -21.68 8.08 -5.30
C TRP A 76 -20.99 7.31 -4.17
N TYR A 77 -19.70 7.05 -4.35
CA TYR A 77 -18.83 6.51 -3.32
C TYR A 77 -17.54 7.34 -3.23
N ASN A 78 -16.84 7.20 -2.11
CA ASN A 78 -15.57 7.86 -1.89
C ASN A 78 -14.46 7.10 -2.60
N GLU A 79 -13.91 7.70 -3.66
CA GLU A 79 -12.79 7.13 -4.40
C GLU A 79 -11.48 7.43 -3.68
N PHE A 80 -11.26 8.68 -3.24
CA PHE A 80 -10.00 9.10 -2.63
C PHE A 80 -10.22 10.09 -1.48
N GLU A 81 -9.46 9.89 -0.40
CA GLU A 81 -9.32 10.86 0.69
C GLU A 81 -7.86 11.15 1.03
N GLY A 82 -7.57 12.39 1.38
CA GLY A 82 -6.22 12.77 1.77
C GLY A 82 -6.06 14.20 2.25
N PHE A 83 -4.81 14.63 2.36
CA PHE A 83 -4.41 15.97 2.76
C PHE A 83 -3.87 16.76 1.57
N HIS A 84 -4.32 18.00 1.43
CA HIS A 84 -3.67 19.01 0.61
C HIS A 84 -2.31 19.37 1.18
N ARG A 85 -1.29 19.42 0.31
CA ARG A 85 0.11 19.71 0.71
C ARG A 85 0.77 20.80 -0.09
N LYS A 86 0.37 20.97 -1.35
CA LYS A 86 1.02 21.89 -2.27
C LYS A 86 -0.01 22.49 -3.22
N SER A 87 0.01 23.81 -3.34
CA SER A 87 -0.62 24.53 -4.43
C SER A 87 0.42 24.92 -5.50
N SER A 88 -0.02 25.01 -6.74
CA SER A 88 0.79 25.49 -7.86
C SER A 88 -0.07 26.35 -8.77
N GLU A 89 0.45 27.50 -9.18
CA GLU A 89 -0.20 28.40 -10.12
C GLU A 89 0.65 28.49 -11.39
N GLN A 90 0.03 28.28 -12.55
CA GLN A 90 0.73 28.25 -13.82
C GLN A 90 -0.02 29.06 -14.88
N ILE A 91 0.73 29.81 -15.69
CA ILE A 91 0.24 30.41 -16.93
C ILE A 91 0.87 29.65 -18.09
N THR A 92 0.05 29.02 -18.93
CA THR A 92 0.54 28.25 -20.09
C THR A 92 0.89 29.17 -21.26
N ARG A 93 1.57 28.63 -22.27
CA ARG A 93 1.88 29.36 -23.52
C ARG A 93 0.63 29.88 -24.22
N ASP A 94 -0.49 29.19 -24.05
CA ASP A 94 -1.80 29.55 -24.61
C ASP A 94 -2.57 30.54 -23.72
N LYS A 95 -1.88 31.14 -22.73
CA LYS A 95 -2.43 32.07 -21.73
C LYS A 95 -3.56 31.46 -20.89
N GLN A 96 -3.60 30.14 -20.75
CA GLN A 96 -4.48 29.51 -19.78
C GLN A 96 -3.87 29.64 -18.40
N GLU A 97 -4.71 30.02 -17.44
CA GLU A 97 -4.36 30.16 -16.04
C GLU A 97 -4.86 28.94 -15.29
N ILE A 98 -3.94 28.17 -14.70
CA ILE A 98 -4.23 26.89 -14.07
C ILE A 98 -3.79 26.94 -12.60
N PHE A 99 -4.73 26.66 -11.71
CA PHE A 99 -4.44 26.33 -10.32
C PHE A 99 -4.36 24.80 -10.17
N SER A 100 -3.37 24.29 -9.45
CA SER A 100 -3.26 22.87 -9.12
C SER A 100 -3.13 22.65 -7.62
N SER A 101 -4.02 21.82 -7.08
CA SER A 101 -3.97 21.32 -5.71
C SER A 101 -3.38 19.91 -5.73
N ILE A 102 -2.29 19.71 -4.98
CA ILE A 102 -1.54 18.46 -4.92
C ILE A 102 -1.50 17.99 -3.47
N GLY A 103 -1.74 16.71 -3.25
CA GLY A 103 -1.75 16.14 -1.92
C GLY A 103 -1.58 14.64 -1.87
N VAL A 104 -1.70 14.11 -0.66
CA VAL A 104 -1.31 12.74 -0.30
C VAL A 104 -2.38 12.07 0.56
N GLY A 105 -2.52 10.76 0.46
CA GLY A 105 -3.45 9.98 1.27
C GLY A 105 -3.11 9.97 2.75
N PHE A 106 -4.01 9.44 3.60
CA PHE A 106 -3.83 9.44 5.05
C PHE A 106 -2.68 8.57 5.56
N ASN A 107 -2.24 7.58 4.78
CA ASN A 107 -1.00 6.84 5.07
C ASN A 107 0.25 7.74 5.14
N SER A 108 0.19 8.96 4.61
CA SER A 108 1.24 9.96 4.82
C SER A 108 1.45 10.33 6.29
N LEU A 109 0.48 10.10 7.18
CA LEU A 109 0.68 10.30 8.63
C LEU A 109 1.75 9.36 9.17
N LEU A 110 1.79 8.12 8.65
CA LEU A 110 2.78 7.10 9.01
C LEU A 110 4.15 7.46 8.40
N GLU A 111 4.17 7.89 7.14
CA GLU A 111 5.41 8.29 6.43
C GLU A 111 6.13 9.47 7.11
N ARG A 112 5.37 10.41 7.67
CA ARG A 112 5.90 11.58 8.40
C ARG A 112 6.53 11.21 9.75
N ARG A 113 6.46 9.95 10.19
CA ARG A 113 6.93 9.50 11.50
C ARG A 113 8.15 8.62 11.37
N THR A 114 9.02 8.77 12.35
CA THR A 114 10.19 7.95 12.60
C THR A 114 9.96 7.20 13.90
N ILE A 115 10.45 5.96 14.00
CA ILE A 115 10.49 5.17 15.22
C ILE A 115 11.52 5.82 16.15
N ALA A 116 11.12 6.88 16.85
CA ALA A 116 12.01 7.76 17.59
C ALA A 116 12.34 7.22 18.99
N TYR A 117 12.71 5.95 19.04
CA TYR A 117 13.11 5.22 20.23
C TYR A 117 14.54 4.72 20.08
N ARG A 118 15.24 4.61 21.21
CA ARG A 118 16.60 4.05 21.21
C ARG A 118 16.55 2.54 21.03
N GLU A 119 17.56 2.00 20.36
CA GLU A 119 17.80 0.56 20.29
C GLU A 119 17.90 -0.06 21.70
N GLY A 120 17.43 -1.29 21.86
CA GLY A 120 17.41 -1.98 23.16
C GLY A 120 16.22 -1.60 24.05
N THR A 121 15.26 -0.82 23.53
CA THR A 121 14.02 -0.50 24.24
C THR A 121 12.87 -1.36 23.70
N ILE A 122 11.92 -1.74 24.55
CA ILE A 122 10.71 -2.49 24.16
C ILE A 122 9.81 -1.77 23.13
N LYS A 123 10.14 -0.52 22.81
CA LYS A 123 9.44 0.36 21.85
C LYS A 123 10.10 0.34 20.47
N ALA A 124 11.40 0.06 20.41
CA ALA A 124 12.12 -0.17 19.16
C ALA A 124 12.23 -1.66 18.82
N ASP A 125 12.32 -2.50 19.85
CA ASP A 125 12.56 -3.93 19.78
C ASP A 125 11.26 -4.68 20.04
N LYS A 126 10.77 -5.41 19.03
CA LYS A 126 9.50 -6.12 19.10
C LYS A 126 9.68 -7.61 18.80
N TYR A 127 8.87 -8.41 19.46
CA TYR A 127 8.72 -9.84 19.20
C TYR A 127 7.30 -10.27 19.55
N ASP A 128 6.46 -10.41 18.55
CA ASP A 128 5.08 -10.90 18.68
C ASP A 128 4.52 -11.26 17.29
N VAL A 129 3.24 -11.60 17.22
CA VAL A 129 2.48 -11.70 15.97
C VAL A 129 2.53 -10.38 15.20
N ALA A 130 2.72 -10.44 13.89
CA ALA A 130 2.96 -9.28 13.04
C ALA A 130 1.86 -8.20 13.10
N GLU A 131 0.58 -8.59 13.22
CA GLU A 131 -0.52 -7.64 13.44
C GLU A 131 -0.31 -6.81 14.71
N THR A 132 0.00 -7.48 15.82
CA THR A 132 0.29 -6.86 17.11
C THR A 132 1.49 -5.94 16.99
N VAL A 133 2.59 -6.41 16.40
CA VAL A 133 3.82 -5.61 16.21
C VAL A 133 3.54 -4.32 15.43
N ILE A 134 2.83 -4.40 14.29
CA ILE A 134 2.50 -3.24 13.47
C ILE A 134 1.64 -2.24 14.25
N LYS A 135 0.62 -2.72 14.96
CA LYS A 135 -0.27 -1.86 15.77
C LYS A 135 0.47 -1.20 16.92
N GLU A 136 1.38 -1.91 17.57
CA GLU A 136 2.23 -1.35 18.62
C GLU A 136 3.15 -0.26 18.08
N TYR A 137 3.84 -0.48 16.96
CA TYR A 137 4.68 0.55 16.34
C TYR A 137 3.88 1.81 16.00
N VAL A 138 2.64 1.65 15.52
CA VAL A 138 1.77 2.79 15.21
C VAL A 138 1.30 3.49 16.48
N GLU A 139 0.83 2.77 17.49
CA GLU A 139 0.38 3.35 18.76
C GLU A 139 1.50 4.15 19.44
N GLU A 140 2.72 3.62 19.42
CA GLU A 140 3.89 4.21 20.08
C GLU A 140 4.49 5.39 19.29
N ASN A 141 4.16 5.57 18.00
CA ASN A 141 4.72 6.66 17.19
C ASN A 141 3.70 7.69 16.69
N CYS A 142 2.42 7.32 16.65
CA CYS A 142 1.31 8.15 16.17
C CYS A 142 0.20 8.30 17.21
N GLY A 143 0.04 7.32 18.10
CA GLY A 143 -1.06 7.24 19.06
C GLY A 143 -0.86 8.09 20.30
N VAL A 144 -1.68 7.81 21.32
CA VAL A 144 -1.71 8.58 22.58
C VAL A 144 -0.48 8.29 23.43
N THR A 145 0.17 7.14 23.22
CA THR A 145 1.39 6.75 23.93
C THR A 145 2.68 7.25 23.26
N ALA A 146 2.57 7.97 22.15
CA ALA A 146 3.71 8.54 21.41
C ALA A 146 4.27 9.81 22.07
N THR A 147 4.67 9.72 23.34
CA THR A 147 5.13 10.85 24.15
C THR A 147 6.55 10.66 24.67
N THR A 148 7.22 11.75 25.04
CA THR A 148 8.54 11.69 25.68
C THR A 148 8.51 10.99 27.03
N ASP A 149 7.39 11.08 27.76
CA ASP A 149 7.19 10.38 29.04
C ASP A 149 7.18 8.85 28.86
N ASN A 150 6.76 8.38 27.69
CA ASN A 150 6.79 6.97 27.31
C ASN A 150 8.10 6.56 26.61
N GLY A 151 9.16 7.37 26.74
CA GLY A 151 10.51 7.07 26.26
C GLY A 151 10.80 7.47 24.81
N ARG A 152 9.84 8.09 24.11
CA ARG A 152 10.09 8.62 22.75
C ARG A 152 11.03 9.83 22.86
N ILE A 153 11.85 10.09 21.85
CA ILE A 153 12.81 11.20 21.89
C ILE A 153 12.13 12.56 21.67
N ILE A 154 11.04 12.56 20.92
CA ILE A 154 10.20 13.73 20.60
C ILE A 154 8.75 13.25 20.67
N ASP A 155 7.80 14.12 21.02
CA ASP A 155 6.37 13.77 20.93
C ASP A 155 5.95 13.48 19.49
N GLY A 156 5.09 12.49 19.32
CA GLY A 156 4.60 11.98 18.03
C GLY A 156 3.09 11.92 17.90
N THR A 157 2.35 12.15 18.98
CA THR A 157 0.89 12.03 19.02
C THR A 157 0.21 12.89 17.97
N TYR A 158 -0.63 12.25 17.15
CA TYR A 158 -1.56 12.95 16.28
C TYR A 158 -2.91 13.16 16.98
N PRO A 159 -3.54 14.33 16.84
CA PRO A 159 -4.88 14.55 17.37
C PRO A 159 -5.89 13.65 16.64
N HIS A 160 -6.85 13.09 17.39
CA HIS A 160 -7.93 12.25 16.86
C HIS A 160 -7.48 11.00 16.09
N PHE A 161 -6.24 10.54 16.33
CA PHE A 161 -5.72 9.31 15.76
C PHE A 161 -5.97 8.14 16.72
N SER A 162 -6.49 7.04 16.17
CA SER A 162 -6.84 5.84 16.93
C SER A 162 -6.38 4.59 16.19
N ILE A 163 -6.24 3.49 16.93
CA ILE A 163 -5.76 2.21 16.41
C ILE A 163 -6.88 1.19 16.60
N GLN A 164 -7.16 0.38 15.57
CA GLN A 164 -8.12 -0.71 15.65
C GLN A 164 -7.68 -1.72 16.71
N SER A 165 -8.64 -2.32 17.41
CA SER A 165 -8.39 -3.43 18.34
C SER A 165 -7.53 -4.52 17.71
N ASP A 166 -6.61 -5.06 18.50
CA ASP A 166 -5.71 -6.13 18.08
C ASP A 166 -6.41 -7.49 18.13
N PHE A 167 -6.30 -8.27 17.05
CA PHE A 167 -6.82 -9.63 16.95
C PHE A 167 -5.73 -10.70 17.05
N GLN A 168 -4.45 -10.32 17.15
CA GLN A 168 -3.31 -11.24 17.30
C GLN A 168 -3.23 -12.28 16.17
N THR A 169 -3.42 -11.85 14.92
CA THR A 169 -3.41 -12.73 13.74
C THR A 169 -2.18 -12.54 12.86
N GLY A 170 -1.76 -13.62 12.19
CA GLY A 170 -0.61 -13.63 11.30
C GLY A 170 0.56 -14.46 11.83
N VAL A 171 1.71 -14.30 11.20
CA VAL A 171 2.97 -14.97 11.59
C VAL A 171 3.71 -14.16 12.66
N GLU A 172 4.57 -14.82 13.43
CA GLU A 172 5.46 -14.15 14.37
C GLU A 172 6.51 -13.32 13.62
N TRP A 173 6.84 -12.16 14.17
CA TRP A 173 7.87 -11.24 13.69
C TRP A 173 8.76 -10.80 14.84
N SER A 174 10.08 -10.74 14.60
CA SER A 174 11.06 -10.21 15.53
C SER A 174 12.01 -9.21 14.87
N GLY A 175 12.31 -8.11 15.55
CA GLY A 175 13.36 -7.20 15.12
C GLY A 175 13.45 -5.92 15.94
N SER A 176 14.57 -5.21 15.76
CA SER A 176 14.71 -3.81 16.18
C SER A 176 14.63 -2.90 14.96
N ARG A 177 13.88 -1.80 15.08
CA ARG A 177 13.67 -0.81 14.01
C ARG A 177 13.89 0.61 14.51
N ALA A 178 14.83 0.77 15.44
CA ALA A 178 15.16 2.06 16.04
C ALA A 178 15.55 3.08 14.96
N PHE A 179 14.96 4.28 15.02
CA PHE A 179 15.23 5.41 14.13
C PHE A 179 14.87 5.23 12.65
N GLU A 180 14.21 4.13 12.28
CA GLU A 180 13.74 3.91 10.91
C GLU A 180 12.44 4.70 10.64
N ASN A 181 12.13 4.90 9.35
CA ASN A 181 10.84 5.45 8.95
C ASN A 181 9.73 4.46 9.33
N LEU A 182 8.66 4.97 9.95
CA LEU A 182 7.56 4.12 10.42
C LEU A 182 6.89 3.42 9.24
N LEU A 183 6.48 4.15 8.19
CA LEU A 183 5.78 3.53 7.06
C LEU A 183 6.63 2.47 6.37
N ASP A 184 7.91 2.73 6.14
CA ASP A 184 8.78 1.76 5.47
C ASP A 184 9.00 0.51 6.33
N THR A 185 9.10 0.67 7.65
CA THR A 185 9.13 -0.45 8.60
C THR A 185 7.85 -1.28 8.50
N LEU A 186 6.68 -0.62 8.50
CA LEU A 186 5.39 -1.32 8.41
C LEU A 186 5.23 -2.07 7.09
N LYS A 187 5.71 -1.52 5.98
CA LYS A 187 5.74 -2.21 4.67
C LYS A 187 6.60 -3.47 4.72
N ALA A 188 7.81 -3.38 5.27
CA ALA A 188 8.69 -4.55 5.39
C ALA A 188 8.04 -5.68 6.21
N ILE A 189 7.41 -5.34 7.34
CA ILE A 189 6.67 -6.31 8.16
C ILE A 189 5.46 -6.86 7.40
N SER A 190 4.72 -6.00 6.70
CA SER A 190 3.54 -6.34 5.88
C SER A 190 3.87 -7.30 4.75
N ASP A 191 4.98 -7.08 4.04
CA ASP A 191 5.46 -7.92 2.94
C ASP A 191 5.85 -9.31 3.46
N TYR A 192 6.55 -9.38 4.59
CA TYR A 192 6.88 -10.64 5.26
C TYR A 192 5.63 -11.39 5.76
N ALA A 193 4.75 -10.68 6.47
CA ALA A 193 3.61 -11.29 7.15
C ALA A 193 2.39 -11.50 6.24
N GLN A 194 2.42 -10.99 5.00
CA GLN A 194 1.30 -10.95 4.07
C GLN A 194 0.05 -10.34 4.73
N LEU A 195 0.23 -9.14 5.31
CA LEU A 195 -0.80 -8.39 6.01
C LEU A 195 -0.96 -7.02 5.36
N ASP A 196 -2.18 -6.53 5.12
CA ASP A 196 -2.36 -5.15 4.66
C ASP A 196 -2.80 -4.23 5.78
N PHE A 197 -2.53 -2.95 5.62
CA PHE A 197 -2.93 -1.91 6.55
C PHE A 197 -3.35 -0.64 5.81
N ASP A 198 -4.13 0.19 6.50
CA ASP A 198 -4.51 1.49 5.99
C ASP A 198 -4.83 2.45 7.14
N VAL A 199 -4.65 3.75 6.90
CA VAL A 199 -5.21 4.81 7.73
C VAL A 199 -6.46 5.32 7.04
N VAL A 200 -7.61 5.07 7.66
CA VAL A 200 -8.91 5.48 7.14
C VAL A 200 -9.51 6.58 8.01
N ARG A 201 -10.43 7.34 7.43
CA ARG A 201 -11.27 8.26 8.21
C ARG A 201 -12.22 7.45 9.11
N SER A 202 -12.21 7.73 10.41
CA SER A 202 -13.17 7.17 11.37
C SER A 202 -14.25 8.17 11.81
N GLY A 203 -14.08 9.45 11.47
CA GLY A 203 -15.05 10.50 11.68
C GLY A 203 -14.52 11.85 11.24
N TYR A 204 -15.15 12.92 11.69
CA TYR A 204 -14.76 14.29 11.40
C TYR A 204 -14.32 14.96 12.71
N PRO A 205 -13.01 15.03 13.06
CA PRO A 205 -11.80 14.76 12.25
C PRO A 205 -11.03 13.45 12.61
N GLY A 206 -11.73 12.36 12.92
CA GLY A 206 -11.11 11.10 13.38
C GLY A 206 -10.36 10.34 12.28
N PHE A 207 -9.20 9.78 12.65
CA PHE A 207 -8.41 8.82 11.86
C PHE A 207 -8.28 7.50 12.61
N LEU A 208 -8.33 6.39 11.87
CA LEU A 208 -8.18 5.05 12.38
C LEU A 208 -7.13 4.30 11.56
N PHE A 209 -6.09 3.83 12.25
CA PHE A 209 -5.20 2.82 11.71
C PHE A 209 -5.86 1.44 11.86
N MET A 210 -5.95 0.69 10.76
CA MET A 210 -6.51 -0.66 10.76
C MET A 210 -5.66 -1.63 9.95
N THR A 211 -5.76 -2.90 10.31
CA THR A 211 -5.15 -4.03 9.60
C THR A 211 -6.22 -4.87 8.92
N HIS A 212 -5.86 -5.54 7.83
CA HIS A 212 -6.73 -6.41 7.06
C HIS A 212 -6.24 -7.85 7.14
N ASN A 213 -6.81 -8.61 8.08
CA ASN A 213 -6.38 -9.97 8.40
C ASN A 213 -6.62 -10.99 7.26
N ALA A 214 -7.38 -10.62 6.22
CA ALA A 214 -7.66 -11.47 5.04
C ALA A 214 -7.14 -10.87 3.72
N LEU A 215 -6.10 -10.03 3.80
CA LEU A 215 -5.69 -9.10 2.75
C LEU A 215 -6.84 -8.14 2.34
N LYS A 216 -6.51 -6.92 1.96
CA LYS A 216 -7.45 -5.98 1.36
C LYS A 216 -7.89 -6.51 -0.01
N GLY A 217 -9.19 -6.47 -0.29
CA GLY A 217 -9.77 -6.96 -1.54
C GLY A 217 -10.21 -8.42 -1.50
N THR A 218 -10.81 -8.86 -2.60
CA THR A 218 -11.47 -10.16 -2.75
C THR A 218 -10.76 -11.00 -3.80
N ASP A 219 -10.85 -12.33 -3.67
CA ASP A 219 -10.41 -13.23 -4.73
C ASP A 219 -11.45 -13.24 -5.87
N ARG A 220 -11.06 -12.68 -7.01
CA ARG A 220 -11.80 -12.64 -8.28
C ARG A 220 -11.03 -13.37 -9.39
N THR A 221 -10.17 -14.30 -9.03
CA THR A 221 -9.47 -15.15 -10.01
C THR A 221 -10.41 -16.22 -10.57
N VAL A 222 -10.02 -16.85 -11.67
CA VAL A 222 -10.73 -18.02 -12.24
C VAL A 222 -10.42 -19.33 -11.49
N ASP A 223 -9.67 -19.28 -10.39
CA ASP A 223 -9.26 -20.48 -9.67
C ASP A 223 -10.47 -21.19 -9.05
N GLY A 224 -10.61 -22.47 -9.41
CA GLY A 224 -11.77 -23.28 -9.00
C GLY A 224 -13.11 -22.77 -9.51
N LEU A 225 -13.13 -22.13 -10.69
CA LEU A 225 -14.37 -21.71 -11.37
C LEU A 225 -15.33 -22.90 -11.53
N ASP A 226 -16.52 -22.76 -10.96
CA ASP A 226 -17.64 -23.67 -11.13
C ASP A 226 -18.49 -23.23 -12.35
N PRO A 227 -18.54 -24.03 -13.43
CA PRO A 227 -19.32 -23.70 -14.62
C PRO A 227 -20.83 -23.60 -14.38
N ALA A 228 -21.36 -24.23 -13.32
CA ALA A 228 -22.78 -24.21 -13.02
C ALA A 228 -23.23 -22.89 -12.37
N THR A 229 -22.37 -22.29 -11.56
CA THR A 229 -22.67 -21.04 -10.82
C THR A 229 -21.96 -19.81 -11.41
N GLY A 230 -20.92 -20.00 -12.22
CA GLY A 230 -20.09 -18.93 -12.76
C GLY A 230 -19.19 -18.27 -11.70
N LYS A 231 -19.03 -18.89 -10.53
CA LYS A 231 -18.26 -18.37 -9.40
C LYS A 231 -16.98 -19.16 -9.19
N ASN A 232 -15.95 -18.49 -8.68
CA ASN A 232 -14.68 -19.12 -8.31
C ASN A 232 -14.77 -19.87 -6.97
N ALA A 233 -13.67 -20.49 -6.56
CA ALA A 233 -13.59 -21.21 -5.28
C ALA A 233 -13.92 -20.34 -4.05
N ALA A 234 -13.68 -19.03 -4.15
CA ALA A 234 -14.01 -18.05 -3.11
C ALA A 234 -15.48 -17.57 -3.16
N GLY A 235 -16.30 -18.07 -4.09
CA GLY A 235 -17.71 -17.73 -4.22
C GLY A 235 -18.01 -16.40 -4.95
N ASN A 236 -16.99 -15.83 -5.61
CA ASN A 236 -17.06 -14.55 -6.30
C ASN A 236 -17.10 -14.73 -7.82
N TYR A 237 -17.65 -13.74 -8.52
CA TYR A 237 -17.55 -13.69 -9.97
C TYR A 237 -16.12 -13.31 -10.37
N PRO A 238 -15.48 -14.11 -11.25
CA PRO A 238 -14.10 -13.85 -11.65
C PRO A 238 -14.01 -12.62 -12.56
N VAL A 239 -12.86 -11.95 -12.49
CA VAL A 239 -12.48 -10.86 -13.39
C VAL A 239 -11.25 -11.33 -14.16
N THR A 240 -11.44 -11.51 -15.47
CA THR A 240 -10.35 -11.86 -16.40
C THR A 240 -10.07 -10.68 -17.31
N LEU A 241 -8.85 -10.13 -17.24
CA LEU A 241 -8.39 -9.05 -18.10
C LEU A 241 -7.58 -9.62 -19.28
N SER A 242 -7.98 -9.30 -20.51
CA SER A 242 -7.29 -9.78 -21.72
C SER A 242 -7.60 -8.91 -22.94
N VAL A 243 -6.60 -8.76 -23.81
CA VAL A 243 -6.78 -8.11 -25.12
C VAL A 243 -7.80 -8.88 -25.96
N ASN A 244 -7.80 -10.22 -25.89
CA ASN A 244 -8.71 -11.07 -26.65
C ASN A 244 -10.17 -10.97 -26.19
N LEU A 245 -10.39 -10.63 -24.91
CA LEU A 245 -11.72 -10.37 -24.36
C LEU A 245 -12.18 -8.93 -24.61
N GLY A 246 -11.31 -8.08 -25.19
CA GLY A 246 -11.62 -6.69 -25.51
C GLY A 246 -11.75 -5.78 -24.29
N ASN A 247 -11.36 -6.22 -23.09
CA ASN A 247 -11.45 -5.46 -21.85
C ASN A 247 -10.08 -4.95 -21.36
N LEU A 248 -9.04 -5.08 -22.18
CA LEU A 248 -7.69 -4.59 -21.95
C LEU A 248 -7.20 -3.90 -23.22
N GLU A 249 -6.77 -2.65 -23.12
CA GLU A 249 -6.23 -1.88 -24.24
C GLU A 249 -4.82 -2.33 -24.59
N GLN A 250 -3.97 -2.36 -23.55
CA GLN A 250 -2.57 -2.73 -23.65
C GLN A 250 -2.09 -3.35 -22.33
N GLY A 251 -1.02 -4.14 -22.42
CA GLY A 251 -0.34 -4.70 -21.27
C GLY A 251 1.14 -4.89 -21.56
N THR A 252 1.97 -4.63 -20.55
CA THR A 252 3.40 -4.90 -20.57
C THR A 252 3.71 -5.98 -19.55
N TYR A 253 4.55 -6.94 -19.94
CA TYR A 253 5.13 -7.93 -19.03
C TYR A 253 6.64 -7.73 -19.01
N GLU A 254 7.18 -7.52 -17.82
CA GLU A 254 8.63 -7.46 -17.57
C GLU A 254 9.03 -8.55 -16.57
N ASP A 255 10.10 -9.25 -16.90
CA ASP A 255 10.77 -10.21 -16.03
C ASP A 255 12.13 -9.59 -15.66
N ASP A 256 12.15 -8.84 -14.56
CA ASP A 256 13.31 -8.11 -14.09
C ASP A 256 14.13 -8.95 -13.10
N ARG A 257 15.37 -9.25 -13.50
CA ARG A 257 16.37 -9.97 -12.70
C ARG A 257 17.62 -9.13 -12.46
N LEU A 258 17.62 -7.84 -12.80
CA LEU A 258 18.81 -6.98 -12.75
C LEU A 258 19.32 -6.74 -11.33
N SER A 259 18.41 -6.67 -10.36
CA SER A 259 18.72 -6.44 -8.94
C SER A 259 18.51 -7.70 -8.09
N GLU A 260 18.45 -8.87 -8.73
CA GLU A 260 18.17 -10.12 -8.02
C GLU A 260 19.28 -10.50 -7.04
N ALA A 261 18.91 -10.95 -5.84
CA ALA A 261 19.76 -11.75 -4.97
C ALA A 261 18.99 -12.98 -4.50
N ASN A 262 19.62 -14.15 -4.58
CA ASN A 262 19.00 -15.43 -4.21
C ASN A 262 19.81 -16.20 -3.16
N VAL A 263 20.90 -15.61 -2.68
CA VAL A 263 21.65 -16.07 -1.51
C VAL A 263 21.85 -14.87 -0.57
N CYS A 264 21.35 -14.99 0.66
CA CYS A 264 21.53 -13.98 1.70
C CYS A 264 22.45 -14.51 2.80
N VAL A 265 23.56 -13.81 3.04
CA VAL A 265 24.43 -14.04 4.19
C VAL A 265 24.06 -13.06 5.30
N VAL A 266 23.39 -13.58 6.31
CA VAL A 266 22.91 -12.83 7.47
C VAL A 266 24.00 -12.74 8.51
N LEU A 267 24.36 -11.51 8.86
CA LEU A 267 25.40 -11.17 9.83
C LEU A 267 24.74 -10.83 11.17
N GLY A 268 24.87 -11.73 12.14
CA GLY A 268 24.36 -11.52 13.50
C GLY A 268 25.39 -10.89 14.42
N ASP A 269 25.14 -10.98 15.73
CA ASP A 269 26.02 -10.45 16.77
C ASP A 269 27.43 -11.05 16.72
N GLY A 270 28.39 -10.30 17.25
CA GLY A 270 29.77 -10.74 17.44
C GLY A 270 30.77 -10.03 16.52
N GLU A 271 32.05 -10.18 16.85
CA GLU A 271 33.14 -9.51 16.19
C GLU A 271 34.06 -10.53 15.49
N LYS A 272 34.44 -10.22 14.25
CA LYS A 272 35.43 -11.01 13.50
C LYS A 272 35.04 -12.50 13.48
N SER A 273 35.85 -13.37 14.10
CA SER A 273 35.68 -14.82 14.11
C SER A 273 34.60 -15.32 15.09
N THR A 274 34.05 -14.47 15.96
CA THR A 274 32.94 -14.83 16.85
C THR A 274 31.59 -14.35 16.31
N ARG A 275 31.57 -13.75 15.11
CA ARG A 275 30.34 -13.30 14.48
C ARG A 275 29.47 -14.48 14.10
N ASN A 276 28.23 -14.46 14.57
CA ASN A 276 27.22 -15.41 14.13
C ASN A 276 26.88 -15.11 12.67
N VAL A 277 26.95 -16.14 11.82
CA VAL A 277 26.66 -16.04 10.39
C VAL A 277 25.68 -17.15 10.04
N LEU A 278 24.62 -16.77 9.32
CA LEU A 278 23.62 -17.70 8.81
C LEU A 278 23.43 -17.42 7.32
N ALA A 279 23.33 -18.47 6.51
CA ALA A 279 23.03 -18.33 5.09
C ALA A 279 21.60 -18.78 4.81
N ARG A 280 20.83 -17.96 4.09
CA ARG A 280 19.56 -18.34 3.48
C ARG A 280 19.73 -18.31 1.96
N SER A 281 19.04 -19.20 1.26
CA SER A 281 19.09 -19.20 -0.21
C SER A 281 17.80 -19.72 -0.82
N ASN A 282 17.44 -19.19 -1.98
CA ASN A 282 16.47 -19.79 -2.88
C ASN A 282 17.22 -20.68 -3.87
N ALA A 283 17.37 -21.97 -3.52
CA ALA A 283 18.15 -22.92 -4.30
C ALA A 283 17.62 -23.11 -5.73
N LEU A 284 16.30 -22.99 -5.94
CA LEU A 284 15.70 -23.08 -7.26
C LEU A 284 16.14 -21.90 -8.13
N ALA A 285 15.94 -20.67 -7.65
CA ALA A 285 16.37 -19.47 -8.37
C ALA A 285 17.88 -19.45 -8.62
N ALA A 286 18.69 -19.81 -7.63
CA ALA A 286 20.15 -19.90 -7.79
C ALA A 286 20.57 -20.91 -8.87
N SER A 287 19.76 -21.94 -9.10
CA SER A 287 20.00 -22.98 -10.11
C SER A 287 19.48 -22.67 -11.52
N ASP A 288 18.77 -21.54 -11.71
CA ASP A 288 18.21 -21.16 -13.03
C ASP A 288 19.30 -21.01 -14.11
N SER A 289 20.51 -20.66 -13.71
CA SER A 289 21.68 -20.59 -14.58
C SER A 289 22.95 -20.88 -13.79
N PRO A 290 24.01 -21.43 -14.43
CA PRO A 290 25.31 -21.65 -13.79
C PRO A 290 25.93 -20.40 -13.14
N TRP A 291 25.47 -19.21 -13.51
CA TRP A 291 25.95 -17.91 -13.02
C TRP A 291 24.96 -17.19 -12.11
N ASN A 292 23.80 -17.79 -11.81
CA ASN A 292 22.74 -17.12 -11.08
C ASN A 292 22.84 -17.28 -9.56
N SER A 293 23.99 -17.66 -9.01
CA SER A 293 24.21 -17.58 -7.57
C SER A 293 24.63 -16.16 -7.21
N ILE A 294 23.66 -15.32 -6.82
CA ILE A 294 23.89 -13.90 -6.53
C ILE A 294 23.73 -13.65 -5.04
N GLU A 295 24.84 -13.25 -4.41
CA GLU A 295 24.95 -13.08 -2.98
C GLU A 295 24.72 -11.64 -2.53
N VAL A 296 24.04 -11.51 -1.39
CA VAL A 296 23.92 -10.26 -0.65
C VAL A 296 24.19 -10.51 0.84
N SER A 297 24.89 -9.60 1.51
CA SER A 297 25.06 -9.65 2.96
C SER A 297 24.25 -8.58 3.66
N ARG A 298 23.57 -8.95 4.75
CA ARG A 298 22.77 -8.02 5.55
C ARG A 298 22.96 -8.26 7.06
N PRO A 299 23.07 -7.20 7.87
CA PRO A 299 23.03 -7.35 9.31
C PRO A 299 21.61 -7.71 9.78
N SER A 300 21.51 -8.60 10.76
CA SER A 300 20.27 -8.86 11.50
C SER A 300 20.31 -8.11 12.83
N GLN A 301 19.26 -7.35 13.12
CA GLN A 301 19.09 -6.69 14.41
C GLN A 301 18.06 -7.48 15.23
N THR A 302 18.56 -8.33 16.13
CA THR A 302 17.70 -9.13 17.02
C THR A 302 17.06 -8.21 18.06
N ALA A 303 15.76 -8.35 18.29
CA ALA A 303 15.07 -7.63 19.35
C ALA A 303 15.64 -7.99 20.74
N PHE A 304 15.92 -6.99 21.58
CA PHE A 304 16.24 -7.21 22.99
C PHE A 304 14.96 -7.29 23.82
N ILE A 305 14.65 -8.48 24.34
CA ILE A 305 13.50 -8.71 25.21
C ILE A 305 13.99 -8.95 26.66
N PRO A 306 13.73 -8.01 27.60
CA PRO A 306 14.16 -8.16 28.98
C PRO A 306 13.53 -9.38 29.67
N GLY A 307 14.35 -10.16 30.38
CA GLY A 307 13.88 -11.29 31.20
C GLY A 307 13.79 -12.64 30.48
N LEU A 308 14.18 -12.72 29.20
CA LEU A 308 14.37 -14.02 28.54
C LEU A 308 15.49 -14.83 29.20
N SER A 309 15.32 -16.15 29.23
CA SER A 309 16.41 -17.06 29.57
C SER A 309 17.51 -17.02 28.49
N GLU A 310 18.72 -17.47 28.84
CA GLU A 310 19.83 -17.54 27.88
C GLU A 310 19.49 -18.41 26.67
N ASP A 311 18.82 -19.55 26.89
CA ASP A 311 18.36 -20.45 25.83
C ASP A 311 17.32 -19.78 24.92
N ALA A 312 16.30 -19.12 25.50
CA ALA A 312 15.28 -18.42 24.72
C ALA A 312 15.85 -17.24 23.92
N ALA A 313 16.83 -16.53 24.49
CA ALA A 313 17.53 -15.46 23.78
C ALA A 313 18.36 -16.01 22.60
N ALA A 314 18.97 -17.19 22.73
CA ALA A 314 19.70 -17.84 21.64
C ALA A 314 18.77 -18.33 20.51
N GLU A 315 17.59 -18.86 20.87
CA GLU A 315 16.55 -19.25 19.92
C GLU A 315 16.02 -18.02 19.16
N LEU A 316 15.70 -16.93 19.87
CA LEU A 316 15.23 -15.69 19.26
C LEU A 316 16.25 -15.11 18.26
N LYS A 317 17.55 -15.12 18.59
CA LYS A 317 18.61 -14.69 17.67
C LYS A 317 18.60 -15.50 16.37
N THR A 318 18.48 -16.82 16.49
CA THR A 318 18.44 -17.69 15.31
C THR A 318 17.20 -17.41 14.47
N PHE A 319 16.05 -17.21 15.12
CA PHE A 319 14.81 -16.83 14.48
C PHE A 319 14.92 -15.48 13.75
N SER A 320 15.37 -14.41 14.40
CA SER A 320 15.55 -13.10 13.77
C SER A 320 16.50 -13.15 12.57
N MET A 321 17.58 -13.93 12.66
CA MET A 321 18.50 -14.11 11.54
C MET A 321 17.85 -14.85 10.37
N GLN A 322 17.07 -15.90 10.65
CA GLN A 322 16.33 -16.63 9.62
C GLN A 322 15.31 -15.74 8.92
N GLN A 323 14.54 -14.99 9.70
CA GLN A 323 13.54 -14.04 9.24
C GLN A 323 14.16 -12.92 8.39
N THR A 324 15.23 -12.28 8.87
CA THR A 324 15.97 -11.26 8.11
C THR A 324 16.43 -11.80 6.76
N GLY A 325 16.93 -13.04 6.72
CA GLY A 325 17.33 -13.67 5.47
C GLY A 325 16.16 -13.89 4.51
N ASP A 326 14.99 -14.26 5.02
CA ASP A 326 13.78 -14.44 4.20
C ASP A 326 13.21 -13.12 3.70
N GLU A 327 13.14 -12.08 4.55
CA GLU A 327 12.73 -10.72 4.18
C GLU A 327 13.56 -10.19 3.00
N ILE A 328 14.88 -10.34 3.08
CA ILE A 328 15.80 -9.85 2.05
C ILE A 328 15.71 -10.65 0.76
N LEU A 329 15.53 -11.98 0.86
CA LEU A 329 15.33 -12.81 -0.33
C LEU A 329 14.01 -12.50 -1.03
N GLU A 330 12.95 -12.20 -0.28
CA GLU A 330 11.66 -11.79 -0.84
C GLU A 330 11.75 -10.40 -1.51
N GLU A 331 12.44 -9.44 -0.87
CA GLU A 331 12.65 -8.09 -1.42
C GLU A 331 13.45 -8.11 -2.74
N MET A 332 14.49 -8.94 -2.78
CA MET A 332 15.47 -9.01 -3.86
C MET A 332 15.23 -10.17 -4.82
N GLN A 333 14.11 -10.89 -4.76
CA GLN A 333 13.81 -11.92 -5.76
C GLN A 333 13.59 -11.31 -7.16
N ALA A 334 13.66 -12.15 -8.19
CA ALA A 334 13.26 -11.78 -9.55
C ALA A 334 11.82 -11.22 -9.57
N LYS A 335 11.64 -10.05 -10.18
CA LYS A 335 10.35 -9.34 -10.21
C LYS A 335 9.66 -9.56 -11.53
N LYS A 336 8.41 -10.02 -11.45
CA LYS A 336 7.54 -10.23 -12.61
C LYS A 336 6.47 -9.16 -12.62
N ASP A 337 6.82 -8.03 -13.21
CA ASP A 337 6.01 -6.84 -13.24
C ASP A 337 5.05 -6.88 -14.43
N PHE A 338 3.82 -6.50 -14.14
CA PHE A 338 2.79 -6.37 -15.15
C PHE A 338 2.07 -5.05 -14.96
N THR A 339 2.00 -4.27 -16.04
CA THR A 339 1.24 -3.02 -16.08
C THR A 339 0.17 -3.13 -17.14
N PHE A 340 -1.05 -2.75 -16.78
CA PHE A 340 -2.23 -2.91 -17.62
C PHE A 340 -3.03 -1.61 -17.71
N THR A 341 -3.59 -1.34 -18.89
CA THR A 341 -4.59 -0.28 -19.08
C THR A 341 -5.92 -0.96 -19.40
N PRO A 342 -6.78 -1.24 -18.40
CA PRO A 342 -8.08 -1.84 -18.63
C PRO A 342 -9.01 -0.89 -19.39
N LEU A 343 -9.76 -1.43 -20.34
CA LEU A 343 -10.86 -0.71 -20.96
C LEU A 343 -12.08 -0.80 -20.04
N GLN A 344 -12.61 0.36 -19.65
CA GLN A 344 -13.83 0.41 -18.84
C GLN A 344 -15.01 -0.05 -19.69
N GLN A 345 -15.55 -1.22 -19.35
CA GLN A 345 -16.71 -1.81 -20.01
C GLN A 345 -17.81 -2.09 -19.00
N PRO A 346 -19.10 -2.16 -19.41
CA PRO A 346 -20.19 -2.44 -18.49
C PRO A 346 -20.03 -3.72 -17.66
N ALA A 347 -19.28 -4.71 -18.16
CA ALA A 347 -19.02 -5.98 -17.48
C ALA A 347 -17.68 -6.04 -16.71
N THR A 348 -16.81 -5.05 -16.88
CA THR A 348 -15.48 -4.98 -16.23
C THR A 348 -15.14 -3.52 -15.95
N LEU A 349 -15.76 -2.99 -14.89
CA LEU A 349 -15.67 -1.59 -14.47
C LEU A 349 -15.02 -1.50 -13.08
N TYR A 350 -14.00 -0.67 -12.96
CA TYR A 350 -13.36 -0.38 -11.68
C TYR A 350 -14.30 0.40 -10.76
N GLY A 351 -14.33 0.02 -9.49
CA GLY A 351 -15.27 0.57 -8.49
C GLY A 351 -16.62 -0.19 -8.44
N LEU A 352 -16.82 -1.18 -9.31
CA LEU A 352 -17.99 -2.07 -9.28
C LEU A 352 -17.60 -3.55 -9.35
N HIS A 353 -16.81 -3.92 -10.35
CA HIS A 353 -16.45 -5.31 -10.63
C HIS A 353 -15.11 -5.71 -10.02
N TYR A 354 -14.19 -4.76 -9.88
CA TYR A 354 -12.90 -4.97 -9.24
C TYR A 354 -12.43 -3.70 -8.54
N PHE A 355 -11.61 -3.87 -7.51
CA PHE A 355 -11.13 -2.83 -6.61
C PHE A 355 -9.63 -2.98 -6.33
N LEU A 356 -9.01 -1.96 -5.73
CA LEU A 356 -7.66 -2.06 -5.18
C LEU A 356 -7.58 -3.23 -4.18
N GLY A 357 -6.54 -4.04 -4.30
CA GLY A 357 -6.31 -5.22 -3.46
C GLY A 357 -6.92 -6.51 -3.98
N ASP A 358 -7.88 -6.44 -4.91
CA ASP A 358 -8.49 -7.64 -5.51
C ASP A 358 -7.44 -8.49 -6.24
N ARG A 359 -7.64 -9.80 -6.18
CA ARG A 359 -6.88 -10.77 -6.97
C ARG A 359 -7.67 -11.05 -8.25
N VAL A 360 -7.05 -10.83 -9.40
CA VAL A 360 -7.67 -10.94 -10.71
C VAL A 360 -6.86 -11.87 -11.61
N THR A 361 -7.52 -12.43 -12.60
CA THR A 361 -6.86 -13.22 -13.63
C THR A 361 -6.49 -12.33 -14.80
N VAL A 362 -5.26 -12.45 -15.26
CA VAL A 362 -4.78 -11.78 -16.47
C VAL A 362 -4.40 -12.85 -17.49
N GLN A 363 -5.00 -12.76 -18.67
CA GLN A 363 -4.62 -13.58 -19.81
C GLN A 363 -3.81 -12.74 -20.78
N PHE A 364 -2.51 -13.01 -20.82
CA PHE A 364 -1.56 -12.35 -21.72
C PHE A 364 -1.04 -13.35 -22.75
N ARG A 365 -1.43 -13.16 -24.02
CA ARG A 365 -1.15 -14.09 -25.11
C ARG A 365 -1.63 -15.51 -24.75
N ASP A 366 -0.70 -16.45 -24.63
CA ASP A 366 -0.97 -17.88 -24.47
C ASP A 366 -0.90 -18.36 -23.01
N PHE A 367 -0.60 -17.46 -22.06
CA PHE A 367 -0.56 -17.82 -20.65
C PHE A 367 -1.55 -17.00 -19.81
N ILE A 368 -1.97 -17.64 -18.72
CA ILE A 368 -2.90 -17.11 -17.73
C ILE A 368 -2.14 -17.01 -16.43
N ILE A 369 -2.22 -15.86 -15.78
CA ILE A 369 -1.59 -15.61 -14.49
C ILE A 369 -2.56 -14.88 -13.57
N ASN A 370 -2.57 -15.27 -12.30
CA ASN A 370 -3.30 -14.54 -11.28
C ASN A 370 -2.38 -13.50 -10.64
N LYS A 371 -2.90 -12.29 -10.50
CA LYS A 371 -2.16 -11.16 -9.96
C LYS A 371 -3.05 -10.37 -9.02
N ARG A 372 -2.42 -9.64 -8.10
CA ARG A 372 -3.10 -8.78 -7.15
C ARG A 372 -2.97 -7.32 -7.59
N ILE A 373 -4.06 -6.57 -7.54
CA ILE A 373 -4.04 -5.13 -7.85
C ILE A 373 -3.44 -4.39 -6.67
N VAL A 374 -2.23 -3.86 -6.83
CA VAL A 374 -1.48 -3.15 -5.77
C VAL A 374 -1.43 -1.63 -5.99
N GLY A 375 -1.73 -1.18 -7.20
CA GLY A 375 -1.86 0.24 -7.52
C GLY A 375 -2.95 0.49 -8.55
N VAL A 376 -3.60 1.64 -8.42
CA VAL A 376 -4.59 2.12 -9.39
C VAL A 376 -4.31 3.58 -9.65
N GLN A 377 -4.08 3.93 -10.90
CA GLN A 377 -3.99 5.31 -11.34
C GLN A 377 -5.23 5.67 -12.14
N ILE A 378 -5.91 6.75 -11.74
CA ILE A 378 -7.09 7.28 -12.42
C ILE A 378 -6.72 8.67 -12.93
N ARG A 379 -6.87 8.90 -14.24
CA ARG A 379 -6.68 10.22 -14.85
C ARG A 379 -7.95 10.64 -15.54
N VAL A 380 -8.45 11.80 -15.15
CA VAL A 380 -9.61 12.44 -15.76
C VAL A 380 -9.12 13.70 -16.46
N GLN A 381 -9.32 13.82 -17.77
CA GLN A 381 -9.03 15.02 -18.54
C GLN A 381 -10.15 15.28 -19.54
N ARG A 382 -10.72 16.49 -19.54
CA ARG A 382 -11.80 16.88 -20.47
C ARG A 382 -12.92 15.82 -20.57
N ASP A 383 -13.40 15.38 -19.40
CA ASP A 383 -14.47 14.37 -19.25
C ASP A 383 -14.13 12.95 -19.75
N GLN A 384 -12.86 12.65 -20.02
CA GLN A 384 -12.38 11.30 -20.32
C GLN A 384 -11.60 10.73 -19.14
N GLU A 385 -12.01 9.54 -18.67
CA GLU A 385 -11.30 8.76 -17.66
C GLU A 385 -10.39 7.73 -18.32
N THR A 386 -9.14 7.66 -17.87
CA THR A 386 -8.21 6.56 -18.13
C THR A 386 -7.82 5.94 -16.80
N ILE A 387 -7.91 4.61 -16.72
CA ILE A 387 -7.46 3.84 -15.55
C ILE A 387 -6.27 2.98 -15.96
N SER A 388 -5.21 3.02 -15.16
CA SER A 388 -4.07 2.13 -15.25
C SER A 388 -3.93 1.33 -13.95
N LEU A 389 -3.58 0.06 -14.06
CA LEU A 389 -3.41 -0.85 -12.94
C LEU A 389 -1.96 -1.30 -12.83
N ASP A 390 -1.44 -1.23 -11.61
CA ASP A 390 -0.20 -1.89 -11.21
C ASP A 390 -0.57 -3.16 -10.47
N VAL A 391 -0.02 -4.29 -10.92
CA VAL A 391 -0.32 -5.59 -10.31
C VAL A 391 0.96 -6.32 -9.90
N SER A 392 0.90 -7.02 -8.77
CA SER A 392 2.01 -7.82 -8.24
C SER A 392 1.63 -9.28 -8.13
N SER A 393 2.65 -10.13 -7.96
CA SER A 393 2.43 -11.48 -7.45
C SER A 393 1.86 -11.42 -6.03
N TYR A 394 1.17 -12.49 -5.63
CA TYR A 394 0.71 -12.69 -4.26
C TYR A 394 0.91 -14.15 -3.89
N THR A 395 1.22 -14.42 -2.63
CA THR A 395 1.18 -15.77 -2.10
C THR A 395 -0.26 -16.02 -1.64
N SER A 396 -0.88 -17.12 -2.04
CA SER A 396 -2.14 -17.54 -1.43
C SER A 396 -1.84 -17.86 0.03
N GLY A 397 -2.04 -16.88 0.93
CA GLY A 397 -1.92 -17.12 2.36
C GLY A 397 -2.77 -18.34 2.69
N THR A 398 -2.18 -19.32 3.35
CA THR A 398 -2.95 -20.39 3.99
C THR A 398 -3.92 -19.71 4.94
N GLN A 399 -5.22 -19.77 4.60
CA GLN A 399 -6.31 -19.33 5.45
C GLN A 399 -6.34 -20.12 6.76
#